data_AF-A0A7X7AIR1-F1
#
_entry.id   AF-A0A7X7AIR1-F1
#
_cell.length_a   1.000
_cell.length_b   1.000
_cell.length_c   1.000
_cell.angle_alpha   90.00
_cell.angle_beta   90.00
_cell.angle_gamma   90.00
#
_symmetry.space_group_name_H-M   'P 1'
#
loop_
_entity.id
_entity.type
_entity.pdbx_description
1 polymer ?
#
loop_
_entity_poly.entity_id
_entity_poly.type
_entity_poly.pdbx_seq_one_letter_code
_entity_poly.pdbx_strand_id
1 'polypeptide(L)'
;MQEDLNKKSKHNYKTRLKFFFVFIFAIVNLWINKVEAVCEDCLSFQVEAPVSLLWTGGSVPLHVPDNLFVTLKFSDHFRGYVAGNKHTYTFQPDSNLLNLNQHTFNPSAIISPGALGSFDDCGAWLQGAEIVDGANKVAGWYHAEGGDFCNGTVPSGDVHIKSIAYTESSDGGSSFSKLNYPNNQILTGHIDQLADQSGSKTNSVGVGDHSIVKKGEYYYLFFLNSYTAESGVARATVASGGKPGSWTKWYNGAFSQPGIGGQDSGLGILLAGVSYNTKINQFVGLTYEKSGDANAGFKVAISEDGISWIILDAPLVPGGTRWAQSSMPTLNGYSQYQTIIGPDGSKNWTDTFYVYYVYVRPGDDWTQRFMLRSEVKMKEYSSLISTPKASTGLYRYFSSSRGKHWVTSELAVPDETVWDFEREGNLGYVFNSEGAGMVKLNDCFFESPETGEDNYLVSVGESCATGSTTLRTIGWIYNPGLAQPNNTHAIYRCYNLTNRSHFVSTNQNCEGSQVEGLLGYVFNKIDFSPTAVPTGLNVL
;
A
#
# COMPACT_ATOMS: atom_id res chain seq x y z
N MET A 1 83.04 -9.45 -16.17
CA MET A 1 82.10 -10.49 -15.66
C MET A 1 80.90 -9.82 -14.97
N GLN A 2 80.30 -8.85 -15.66
CA GLN A 2 79.22 -7.97 -15.18
C GLN A 2 78.00 -8.09 -16.12
N GLU A 3 77.84 -9.26 -16.75
CA GLU A 3 76.76 -9.55 -17.72
C GLU A 3 75.86 -10.72 -17.31
N ASP A 4 76.18 -11.45 -16.23
CA ASP A 4 75.41 -12.65 -15.82
C ASP A 4 74.48 -12.47 -14.61
N LEU A 5 74.42 -11.27 -14.02
CA LEU A 5 73.53 -10.98 -12.88
C LEU A 5 72.21 -10.28 -13.27
N ASN A 6 72.03 -9.87 -14.53
CA ASN A 6 70.85 -9.12 -14.98
C ASN A 6 69.77 -9.95 -15.70
N LYS A 7 69.96 -11.26 -15.88
CA LYS A 7 68.95 -12.14 -16.51
C LYS A 7 68.08 -12.96 -15.55
N LYS A 8 68.46 -13.09 -14.27
CA LYS A 8 67.68 -13.88 -13.29
C LYS A 8 66.65 -13.10 -12.46
N SER A 9 66.63 -11.76 -12.46
CA SER A 9 65.62 -10.99 -11.71
C SER A 9 64.39 -10.56 -12.54
N LYS A 10 64.49 -10.44 -13.87
CA LYS A 10 63.36 -9.99 -14.71
C LYS A 10 62.32 -11.07 -15.02
N HIS A 11 62.66 -12.36 -14.88
CA HIS A 11 61.72 -13.46 -15.14
C HIS A 11 60.84 -13.80 -13.93
N ASN A 12 61.22 -13.40 -12.72
CA ASN A 12 60.44 -13.68 -11.50
C ASN A 12 59.45 -12.57 -11.12
N TYR A 13 59.65 -11.33 -11.62
CA TYR A 13 58.70 -10.23 -11.36
C TYR A 13 57.46 -10.29 -12.26
N LYS A 14 57.57 -10.70 -13.54
CA LYS A 14 56.40 -10.80 -14.43
C LYS A 14 55.44 -11.94 -14.04
N THR A 15 55.95 -13.04 -13.50
CA THR A 15 55.13 -14.18 -13.08
C THR A 15 54.50 -13.96 -11.71
N ARG A 16 55.21 -13.30 -10.78
CA ARG A 16 54.64 -12.90 -9.48
C ARG A 16 53.64 -11.74 -9.58
N LEU A 17 53.82 -10.79 -10.49
CA LEU A 17 52.86 -9.70 -10.70
C LEU A 17 51.58 -10.18 -11.42
N LYS A 18 51.69 -11.17 -12.32
CA LYS A 18 50.51 -11.83 -12.91
C LYS A 18 49.77 -12.70 -11.89
N PHE A 19 50.47 -13.43 -11.02
CA PHE A 19 49.82 -14.18 -9.93
C PHE A 19 49.18 -13.24 -8.90
N PHE A 20 49.81 -12.11 -8.55
CA PHE A 20 49.23 -11.16 -7.60
C PHE A 20 48.00 -10.42 -8.17
N PHE A 21 48.00 -10.07 -9.46
CA PHE A 21 46.83 -9.47 -10.10
C PHE A 21 45.69 -10.47 -10.33
N VAL A 22 45.98 -11.73 -10.66
CA VAL A 22 44.96 -12.78 -10.83
C VAL A 22 44.39 -13.20 -9.47
N PHE A 23 45.19 -13.22 -8.39
CA PHE A 23 44.71 -13.51 -7.05
C PHE A 23 43.92 -12.36 -6.44
N ILE A 24 44.27 -11.10 -6.73
CA ILE A 24 43.45 -9.93 -6.33
C ILE A 24 42.16 -9.88 -7.17
N PHE A 25 42.17 -10.19 -8.47
CA PHE A 25 40.92 -10.28 -9.25
C PHE A 25 40.04 -11.46 -8.81
N ALA A 26 40.64 -12.59 -8.42
CA ALA A 26 39.89 -13.73 -7.88
C ALA A 26 39.33 -13.43 -6.49
N ILE A 27 40.10 -12.78 -5.59
CA ILE A 27 39.62 -12.40 -4.25
C ILE A 27 38.62 -11.24 -4.32
N VAL A 28 38.79 -10.27 -5.23
CA VAL A 28 37.81 -9.20 -5.45
C VAL A 28 36.53 -9.74 -6.10
N ASN A 29 36.60 -10.78 -6.96
CA ASN A 29 35.38 -11.47 -7.45
C ASN A 29 34.82 -12.52 -6.48
N LEU A 30 35.60 -13.03 -5.53
CA LEU A 30 35.15 -13.94 -4.45
C LEU A 30 34.62 -13.19 -3.22
N TRP A 31 34.73 -11.86 -3.19
CA TRP A 31 34.15 -11.00 -2.15
C TRP A 31 33.09 -10.03 -2.64
N ILE A 32 32.78 -10.04 -3.94
CA ILE A 32 31.46 -9.60 -4.39
C ILE A 32 30.55 -10.79 -4.13
N ASN A 33 30.04 -10.88 -2.90
CA ASN A 33 28.73 -11.47 -2.70
C ASN A 33 27.79 -10.64 -3.59
N LYS A 34 27.65 -11.03 -4.86
CA LYS A 34 26.49 -10.63 -5.66
C LYS A 34 25.34 -11.22 -4.85
N VAL A 35 24.74 -10.38 -4.03
CA VAL A 35 23.34 -10.56 -3.66
C VAL A 35 22.66 -10.76 -5.01
N GLU A 36 22.17 -11.97 -5.26
CA GLU A 36 21.45 -12.25 -6.49
C GLU A 36 20.33 -11.22 -6.56
N ALA A 37 20.29 -10.45 -7.65
CA ALA A 37 19.25 -9.46 -7.86
C ALA A 37 17.89 -10.18 -7.76
N VAL A 38 16.96 -9.57 -7.03
CA VAL A 38 15.62 -10.15 -6.83
C VAL A 38 14.97 -10.38 -8.20
N CYS A 39 14.43 -11.58 -8.42
CA CYS A 39 13.67 -11.89 -9.62
C CYS A 39 12.25 -11.32 -9.51
N GLU A 40 12.03 -10.13 -10.05
CA GLU A 40 10.71 -9.47 -10.11
C GLU A 40 9.64 -10.32 -10.83
N ASP A 41 10.07 -11.07 -11.83
CA ASP A 41 9.25 -12.00 -12.60
C ASP A 41 8.95 -13.32 -11.87
N CYS A 42 9.50 -13.50 -10.68
CA CYS A 42 9.28 -14.65 -9.82
C CYS A 42 8.34 -14.33 -8.64
N LEU A 43 7.91 -13.08 -8.48
CA LEU A 43 7.04 -12.66 -7.38
C LEU A 43 5.56 -12.76 -7.77
N SER A 44 4.76 -13.34 -6.89
CA SER A 44 3.29 -13.34 -6.97
C SER A 44 2.65 -12.85 -5.68
N PHE A 45 1.46 -12.28 -5.80
CA PHE A 45 0.68 -11.73 -4.70
C PHE A 45 -0.76 -12.27 -4.73
N GLN A 46 -1.24 -12.76 -3.59
CA GLN A 46 -2.67 -13.00 -3.37
C GLN A 46 -3.20 -12.03 -2.34
N VAL A 47 -4.23 -11.30 -2.72
CA VAL A 47 -4.91 -10.31 -1.91
C VAL A 47 -6.24 -10.88 -1.46
N GLU A 48 -6.54 -10.80 -0.17
CA GLU A 48 -7.88 -11.11 0.35
C GLU A 48 -8.81 -9.93 0.16
N ALA A 49 -10.11 -10.20 -0.06
CA ALA A 49 -11.09 -9.13 -0.22
C ALA A 49 -11.09 -8.18 1.00
N PRO A 50 -11.20 -6.85 0.76
CA PRO A 50 -11.01 -5.85 1.79
C PRO A 50 -12.05 -5.95 2.89
N VAL A 51 -11.64 -5.57 4.10
CA VAL A 51 -12.52 -5.36 5.26
C VAL A 51 -12.48 -3.90 5.68
N SER A 52 -13.62 -3.37 6.10
CA SER A 52 -13.70 -2.01 6.63
C SER A 52 -13.25 -1.97 8.09
N LEU A 53 -12.38 -1.01 8.42
CA LEU A 53 -11.97 -0.69 9.78
C LEU A 53 -12.74 0.50 10.33
N LEU A 54 -13.03 1.47 9.47
CA LEU A 54 -13.65 2.75 9.84
C LEU A 54 -14.48 3.25 8.68
N TRP A 55 -15.58 3.93 8.99
CA TRP A 55 -16.42 4.62 8.03
C TRP A 55 -16.96 5.93 8.65
N THR A 56 -17.21 6.93 7.81
CA THR A 56 -17.47 8.31 8.24
C THR A 56 -18.82 8.59 8.91
N GLY A 57 -19.85 7.75 8.82
CA GLY A 57 -21.18 8.08 9.36
C GLY A 57 -21.55 7.45 10.71
N GLY A 58 -20.59 7.40 11.64
CA GLY A 58 -20.82 7.02 13.05
C GLY A 58 -20.32 8.08 14.03
N SER A 59 -19.78 7.66 15.17
CA SER A 59 -19.07 8.52 16.14
C SER A 59 -17.70 9.03 15.63
N VAL A 60 -17.48 8.98 14.32
CA VAL A 60 -16.23 9.31 13.66
C VAL A 60 -16.30 10.77 13.26
N PRO A 61 -15.27 11.60 13.56
CA PRO A 61 -15.23 12.97 13.07
C PRO A 61 -15.41 13.01 11.55
N LEU A 62 -16.20 13.98 11.08
CA LEU A 62 -16.35 14.24 9.66
C LEU A 62 -14.97 14.40 9.02
N HIS A 63 -14.77 13.83 7.84
CA HIS A 63 -13.49 13.83 7.14
C HIS A 63 -12.37 13.02 7.82
N VAL A 64 -12.69 11.87 8.41
CA VAL A 64 -11.71 10.85 8.81
C VAL A 64 -12.16 9.50 8.25
N PRO A 65 -11.30 8.73 7.57
CA PRO A 65 -9.84 8.90 7.39
C PRO A 65 -9.44 9.87 6.26
N ASP A 66 -8.32 10.56 6.38
CA ASP A 66 -7.69 11.42 5.34
C ASP A 66 -6.15 11.35 5.37
N ASN A 67 -5.62 10.15 5.65
CA ASN A 67 -4.19 10.01 5.84
C ASN A 67 -3.74 8.54 5.81
N LEU A 68 -2.42 8.34 5.79
CA LEU A 68 -1.80 7.03 5.97
C LEU A 68 -2.16 6.48 7.37
N PHE A 69 -2.42 5.18 7.42
CA PHE A 69 -2.59 4.48 8.70
C PHE A 69 -1.23 4.13 9.32
N VAL A 70 -1.08 4.35 10.62
CA VAL A 70 0.16 4.08 11.37
C VAL A 70 -0.13 3.09 12.48
N THR A 71 0.80 2.19 12.75
CA THR A 71 0.70 1.20 13.84
C THR A 71 1.93 1.21 14.72
N LEU A 72 1.72 0.93 16.00
CA LEU A 72 2.77 0.59 16.95
C LEU A 72 2.47 -0.78 17.55
N LYS A 73 3.52 -1.60 17.62
CA LYS A 73 3.51 -2.89 18.29
C LYS A 73 4.19 -2.79 19.64
N PHE A 74 3.46 -3.07 20.70
CA PHE A 74 3.99 -3.30 22.04
C PHE A 74 4.11 -4.80 22.31
N SER A 75 4.66 -5.18 23.45
CA SER A 75 4.85 -6.60 23.81
C SER A 75 3.55 -7.38 23.96
N ASP A 76 2.47 -6.70 24.34
CA ASP A 76 1.18 -7.29 24.73
C ASP A 76 -0.02 -6.71 23.97
N HIS A 77 0.18 -5.63 23.20
CA HIS A 77 -0.88 -4.99 22.43
C HIS A 77 -0.37 -4.21 21.22
N PHE A 78 -1.31 -3.76 20.41
CA PHE A 78 -1.17 -2.89 19.27
C PHE A 78 -1.89 -1.59 19.52
N ARG A 79 -1.40 -0.54 18.86
CA ARG A 79 -2.11 0.73 18.75
C ARG A 79 -2.10 1.18 17.29
N GLY A 80 -3.27 1.54 16.78
CA GLY A 80 -3.43 2.11 15.45
C GLY A 80 -3.70 3.61 15.52
N TYR A 81 -3.24 4.35 14.53
CA TYR A 81 -3.48 5.78 14.37
C TYR A 81 -4.02 6.07 12.98
N VAL A 82 -4.98 6.98 12.94
CA VAL A 82 -5.59 7.50 11.73
C VAL A 82 -5.74 8.99 11.88
N ALA A 83 -5.67 9.71 10.78
CA ALA A 83 -5.70 11.16 10.82
C ALA A 83 -6.68 11.69 9.77
N GLY A 84 -7.18 12.90 9.98
CA GLY A 84 -8.16 13.57 9.12
C GLY A 84 -8.74 14.78 9.85
N ASN A 85 -9.48 15.63 9.15
CA ASN A 85 -10.04 16.86 9.73
C ASN A 85 -9.02 17.69 10.54
N LYS A 86 -7.80 17.88 10.02
CA LYS A 86 -6.67 18.57 10.69
C LYS A 86 -6.01 17.87 11.90
N HIS A 87 -6.55 16.75 12.38
CA HIS A 87 -6.12 16.09 13.62
C HIS A 87 -5.61 14.66 13.39
N THR A 88 -4.89 14.13 14.39
CA THR A 88 -4.59 12.70 14.53
C THR A 88 -5.44 12.09 15.63
N TYR A 89 -5.95 10.88 15.39
CA TYR A 89 -6.76 10.07 16.29
C TYR A 89 -6.12 8.70 16.51
N THR A 90 -6.58 7.97 17.52
CA THR A 90 -6.08 6.63 17.86
C THR A 90 -7.23 5.63 17.91
N PHE A 91 -6.91 4.36 17.69
CA PHE A 91 -7.74 3.26 18.16
C PHE A 91 -7.35 2.93 19.61
N GLN A 92 -8.27 2.35 20.36
CA GLN A 92 -8.00 1.75 21.66
C GLN A 92 -6.98 0.62 21.51
N PRO A 93 -6.10 0.43 22.52
CA PRO A 93 -5.18 -0.69 22.53
C PRO A 93 -5.88 -2.04 22.34
N ASP A 94 -5.35 -2.88 21.45
CA ASP A 94 -5.84 -4.25 21.27
C ASP A 94 -4.68 -5.24 21.15
N SER A 95 -4.79 -6.40 21.79
CA SER A 95 -3.82 -7.50 21.66
C SER A 95 -3.62 -8.02 20.23
N ASN A 96 -4.56 -7.75 19.32
CA ASN A 96 -4.55 -8.23 17.95
C ASN A 96 -4.88 -7.10 16.97
N LEU A 97 -3.97 -6.86 16.01
CA LEU A 97 -4.16 -5.88 14.94
C LEU A 97 -5.45 -6.11 14.14
N LEU A 98 -5.92 -7.36 14.06
CA LEU A 98 -7.14 -7.72 13.34
C LEU A 98 -8.42 -7.21 13.99
N ASN A 99 -8.40 -6.98 15.30
CA ASN A 99 -9.55 -6.52 16.08
C ASN A 99 -9.80 -5.02 15.95
N LEU A 100 -8.86 -4.24 15.41
CA LEU A 100 -9.07 -2.80 15.20
C LEU A 100 -10.25 -2.57 14.26
N ASN A 101 -11.28 -1.89 14.74
CA ASN A 101 -12.51 -1.60 14.01
C ASN A 101 -13.18 -0.31 14.53
N GLN A 102 -14.35 0.04 14.00
CA GLN A 102 -15.06 1.28 14.32
C GLN A 102 -15.41 1.38 15.81
N HIS A 103 -15.67 0.28 16.51
CA HIS A 103 -15.97 0.26 17.96
C HIS A 103 -14.73 0.47 18.83
N THR A 104 -13.54 0.17 18.31
CA THR A 104 -12.28 0.45 19.01
C THR A 104 -11.72 1.83 18.64
N PHE A 105 -12.40 2.62 17.80
CA PHE A 105 -11.92 3.96 17.43
C PHE A 105 -12.14 4.96 18.58
N ASN A 106 -11.13 5.77 18.89
CA ASN A 106 -11.22 6.87 19.84
C ASN A 106 -11.28 8.21 19.10
N PRO A 107 -12.43 8.92 19.12
CA PRO A 107 -12.59 10.20 18.42
C PRO A 107 -11.86 11.37 19.11
N SER A 108 -11.19 11.16 20.24
CA SER A 108 -10.39 12.20 20.90
C SER A 108 -9.08 12.41 20.18
N ALA A 109 -8.82 13.63 19.73
CA ALA A 109 -7.57 13.99 19.05
C ALA A 109 -6.36 13.83 19.99
N ILE A 110 -5.31 13.18 19.48
CA ILE A 110 -4.03 12.99 20.20
C ILE A 110 -2.92 13.92 19.70
N ILE A 111 -3.11 14.49 18.51
CA ILE A 111 -2.33 15.60 17.95
C ILE A 111 -3.33 16.56 17.31
N SER A 112 -3.18 17.85 17.63
CA SER A 112 -4.00 18.94 17.10
C SER A 112 -3.17 19.89 16.24
N PRO A 113 -3.78 20.64 15.31
CA PRO A 113 -3.09 21.68 14.57
C PRO A 113 -2.56 22.76 15.51
N GLY A 114 -1.59 23.53 15.03
CA GLY A 114 -1.08 24.69 15.71
C GLY A 114 -2.07 25.86 15.74
N ALA A 115 -1.68 26.96 16.40
CA ALA A 115 -2.41 28.21 16.32
C ALA A 115 -2.37 28.78 14.89
N LEU A 116 -3.39 29.56 14.52
CA LEU A 116 -3.46 30.21 13.22
C LEU A 116 -2.15 30.95 12.87
N GLY A 117 -1.66 30.75 11.64
CA GLY A 117 -0.40 31.30 11.14
C GLY A 117 0.84 30.47 11.46
N SER A 118 0.69 29.35 12.17
CA SER A 118 1.79 28.40 12.37
C SER A 118 1.93 27.45 11.17
N PHE A 119 3.08 26.77 11.06
CA PHE A 119 3.38 25.88 9.93
C PHE A 119 2.49 24.62 9.85
N ASP A 120 1.72 24.33 10.91
CA ASP A 120 0.83 23.17 10.99
C ASP A 120 -0.61 23.57 11.40
N ASP A 121 -1.04 24.79 11.08
CA ASP A 121 -2.38 25.31 11.39
C ASP A 121 -3.49 24.74 10.49
N CYS A 122 -3.13 24.25 9.30
CA CYS A 122 -4.04 23.48 8.44
C CYS A 122 -4.26 22.07 8.96
N GLY A 123 -3.28 21.49 9.65
CA GLY A 123 -3.36 20.13 10.13
C GLY A 123 -2.04 19.55 10.58
N ALA A 124 -2.14 18.59 11.51
CA ALA A 124 -1.04 17.81 12.03
C ALA A 124 -1.44 16.32 12.05
N TRP A 125 -0.94 15.58 11.06
CA TRP A 125 -1.34 14.20 10.79
C TRP A 125 -0.17 13.23 10.96
N LEU A 126 -0.20 12.39 11.99
CA LEU A 126 0.84 11.40 12.25
C LEU A 126 0.94 10.39 11.10
N GLN A 127 2.14 10.23 10.54
CA GLN A 127 2.42 9.34 9.40
C GLN A 127 3.59 8.38 9.66
N GLY A 128 4.29 8.56 10.78
CA GLY A 128 5.28 7.62 11.27
C GLY A 128 5.33 7.61 12.79
N ALA A 129 5.56 6.45 13.38
CA ALA A 129 5.82 6.31 14.81
C ALA A 129 6.75 5.12 15.05
N GLU A 130 7.64 5.23 16.05
CA GLU A 130 8.56 4.17 16.46
C GLU A 130 8.74 4.20 17.97
N ILE A 131 8.80 3.03 18.59
CA ILE A 131 9.20 2.90 19.99
C ILE A 131 10.72 3.12 20.09
N VAL A 132 11.14 4.16 20.80
CA VAL A 132 12.55 4.59 20.86
C VAL A 132 13.27 4.26 22.15
N ASP A 133 12.54 4.07 23.26
CA ASP A 133 13.13 3.74 24.56
C ASP A 133 12.06 3.16 25.52
N GLY A 134 12.17 1.86 25.81
CA GLY A 134 11.18 1.12 26.60
C GLY A 134 9.79 1.11 25.96
N ALA A 135 8.77 0.61 26.67
CA ALA A 135 7.39 0.58 26.15
C ALA A 135 6.69 1.95 26.20
N ASN A 136 7.28 2.96 26.83
CA ASN A 136 6.59 4.22 27.12
C ASN A 136 7.00 5.38 26.21
N LYS A 137 8.23 5.38 25.67
CA LYS A 137 8.69 6.47 24.81
C LYS A 137 8.57 6.12 23.34
N VAL A 138 7.80 6.94 22.64
CA VAL A 138 7.53 6.80 21.21
C VAL A 138 7.92 8.11 20.52
N ALA A 139 8.73 8.00 19.48
CA ALA A 139 8.95 9.08 18.53
C ALA A 139 7.82 9.07 17.49
N GLY A 140 7.30 10.24 17.16
CA GLY A 140 6.30 10.42 16.11
C GLY A 140 6.77 11.44 15.08
N TRP A 141 6.42 11.19 13.83
CA TRP A 141 6.66 12.09 12.70
C TRP A 141 5.32 12.36 12.01
N TYR A 142 4.97 13.63 11.88
CA TYR A 142 3.68 14.05 11.37
C TYR A 142 3.82 14.97 10.17
N HIS A 143 2.94 14.75 9.21
CA HIS A 143 2.69 15.65 8.09
C HIS A 143 2.03 16.92 8.61
N ALA A 144 2.56 18.06 8.20
CA ALA A 144 2.14 19.37 8.64
C ALA A 144 1.84 20.24 7.43
N GLU A 145 0.70 20.91 7.46
CA GLU A 145 0.35 21.92 6.47
C GLU A 145 0.07 23.25 7.15
N GLY A 146 0.57 24.32 6.54
CA GLY A 146 0.30 25.69 6.93
C GLY A 146 0.11 26.61 5.74
N GLY A 147 -0.09 27.89 6.04
CA GLY A 147 -0.16 28.97 5.04
C GLY A 147 -1.55 29.60 4.93
N ASP A 148 -1.65 30.67 4.15
CA ASP A 148 -2.81 31.56 4.15
C ASP A 148 -4.10 30.89 3.63
N PHE A 149 -3.97 29.82 2.82
CA PHE A 149 -5.09 28.98 2.36
C PHE A 149 -5.97 28.51 3.53
N CYS A 150 -5.37 28.17 4.67
CA CYS A 150 -6.08 27.55 5.79
C CYS A 150 -6.79 28.54 6.72
N ASN A 151 -6.56 29.83 6.51
CA ASN A 151 -7.23 30.93 7.20
C ASN A 151 -8.56 31.33 6.50
N GLY A 152 -8.90 30.72 5.36
CA GLY A 152 -10.15 30.97 4.63
C GLY A 152 -10.33 32.42 4.15
N THR A 153 -9.27 33.22 4.21
CA THR A 153 -9.30 34.68 3.99
C THR A 153 -8.86 35.07 2.58
N VAL A 154 -8.48 34.09 1.76
CA VAL A 154 -7.84 34.33 0.47
C VAL A 154 -8.60 33.63 -0.66
N PRO A 155 -8.78 34.27 -1.84
CA PRO A 155 -9.42 33.65 -3.00
C PRO A 155 -8.66 32.40 -3.47
N SER A 156 -9.35 31.49 -4.17
CA SER A 156 -8.76 30.30 -4.78
C SER A 156 -7.50 30.64 -5.59
N GLY A 157 -6.32 30.23 -5.09
CA GLY A 157 -5.03 30.56 -5.69
C GLY A 157 -3.81 30.30 -4.80
N ASP A 158 -3.98 30.32 -3.48
CA ASP A 158 -2.88 30.06 -2.55
C ASP A 158 -2.60 28.57 -2.35
N VAL A 159 -1.32 28.24 -2.16
CA VAL A 159 -0.81 26.88 -2.05
C VAL A 159 -0.60 26.47 -0.59
N HIS A 160 -0.93 25.21 -0.25
CA HIS A 160 -0.53 24.63 1.03
C HIS A 160 0.99 24.60 1.14
N ILE A 161 1.54 25.04 2.28
CA ILE A 161 2.96 24.88 2.60
C ILE A 161 3.13 23.61 3.42
N LYS A 162 3.61 22.55 2.77
CA LYS A 162 3.83 21.24 3.37
C LYS A 162 5.19 21.16 4.06
N SER A 163 5.20 20.56 5.23
CA SER A 163 6.41 20.17 5.94
C SER A 163 6.19 18.89 6.75
N ILE A 164 7.27 18.40 7.36
CA ILE A 164 7.21 17.24 8.25
C ILE A 164 7.84 17.63 9.57
N ALA A 165 7.19 17.29 10.67
CA ALA A 165 7.61 17.67 12.01
C ALA A 165 7.60 16.50 12.99
N TYR A 166 8.25 16.72 14.12
CA TYR A 166 8.52 15.72 15.16
C TYR A 166 7.63 15.92 16.39
N THR A 167 7.25 14.81 17.01
CA THR A 167 6.50 14.78 18.25
C THR A 167 6.95 13.59 19.10
N GLU A 168 6.74 13.63 20.42
CA GLU A 168 7.08 12.53 21.32
C GLU A 168 5.88 12.16 22.20
N SER A 169 5.77 10.87 22.47
CA SER A 169 4.89 10.35 23.52
C SER A 169 5.73 9.79 24.66
N SER A 170 5.23 9.97 25.88
CA SER A 170 5.80 9.39 27.12
C SER A 170 4.84 8.42 27.80
N ASP A 171 3.70 8.11 27.16
CA ASP A 171 2.59 7.32 27.68
C ASP A 171 2.22 6.15 26.75
N GLY A 172 3.24 5.58 26.07
CA GLY A 172 3.05 4.44 25.18
C GLY A 172 2.25 4.78 23.93
N GLY A 173 2.42 6.01 23.42
CA GLY A 173 1.73 6.51 22.24
C GLY A 173 0.26 6.85 22.47
N SER A 174 -0.19 7.03 23.73
CA SER A 174 -1.57 7.41 24.03
C SER A 174 -1.86 8.88 23.74
N SER A 175 -0.88 9.74 23.94
CA SER A 175 -0.89 11.14 23.58
C SER A 175 0.50 11.56 23.10
N PHE A 176 0.57 12.65 22.34
CA PHE A 176 1.80 13.15 21.76
C PHE A 176 2.00 14.63 22.05
N SER A 177 3.23 15.01 22.37
CA SER A 177 3.67 16.38 22.64
C SER A 177 4.60 16.87 21.54
N LYS A 178 4.26 18.01 20.92
CA LYS A 178 5.11 18.69 19.93
C LYS A 178 6.31 19.33 20.64
N LEU A 179 7.39 18.57 20.82
CA LEU A 179 8.57 18.99 21.55
C LEU A 179 9.26 20.20 20.87
N ASN A 180 9.59 21.25 21.62
CA ASN A 180 10.21 22.48 21.11
C ASN A 180 9.38 23.24 20.04
N TYR A 181 8.05 23.05 20.05
CA TYR A 181 7.15 23.75 19.14
C TYR A 181 7.27 25.29 19.24
N PRO A 182 7.27 26.03 18.11
CA PRO A 182 7.08 25.57 16.72
C PRO A 182 8.37 25.13 16.00
N ASN A 183 9.51 25.04 16.69
CA ASN A 183 10.81 24.68 16.09
C ASN A 183 11.03 23.15 16.01
N ASN A 184 9.97 22.40 15.74
CA ASN A 184 9.96 20.94 15.73
C ASN A 184 9.89 20.34 14.33
N GLN A 185 9.97 21.15 13.28
CA GLN A 185 10.08 20.68 11.90
C GLN A 185 11.37 19.88 11.70
N ILE A 186 11.28 18.80 10.93
CA ILE A 186 12.42 17.95 10.54
C ILE A 186 12.77 18.11 9.06
N LEU A 187 11.76 18.28 8.20
CA LEU A 187 11.92 18.46 6.77
C LEU A 187 11.01 19.59 6.27
N THR A 188 11.53 20.43 5.37
CA THR A 188 10.77 21.44 4.60
C THR A 188 11.13 21.38 3.12
N GLY A 189 10.42 22.10 2.27
CA GLY A 189 10.84 22.31 0.87
C GLY A 189 12.18 23.03 0.74
N HIS A 190 12.77 22.98 -0.46
CA HIS A 190 13.89 23.84 -0.80
C HIS A 190 13.49 25.32 -0.68
N ILE A 191 14.38 26.17 -0.16
CA ILE A 191 14.07 27.58 0.12
C ILE A 191 13.54 28.34 -1.11
N ASP A 192 14.09 28.08 -2.30
CA ASP A 192 13.62 28.75 -3.52
C ASP A 192 12.23 28.28 -3.95
N GLN A 193 11.91 26.99 -3.73
CA GLN A 193 10.57 26.45 -4.02
C GLN A 193 9.50 27.00 -3.05
N LEU A 194 9.91 27.32 -1.83
CA LEU A 194 9.02 27.96 -0.85
C LEU A 194 8.81 29.44 -1.16
N ALA A 195 9.80 30.10 -1.79
CA ALA A 195 9.73 31.49 -2.21
C ALA A 195 8.97 31.70 -3.53
N ASP A 196 9.05 30.74 -4.48
CA ASP A 196 8.31 30.77 -5.75
C ASP A 196 7.22 29.69 -5.80
N GLN A 197 6.03 30.08 -5.41
CA GLN A 197 4.85 29.21 -5.34
C GLN A 197 4.18 29.00 -6.70
N SER A 198 4.50 29.82 -7.70
CA SER A 198 3.85 29.80 -9.02
C SER A 198 4.25 28.59 -9.88
N GLY A 199 5.39 27.97 -9.58
CA GLY A 199 5.92 26.80 -10.28
C GLY A 199 5.48 25.44 -9.74
N SER A 200 4.64 25.39 -8.69
CA SER A 200 4.17 24.14 -8.11
C SER A 200 3.33 23.30 -9.08
N LYS A 201 3.55 21.98 -9.08
CA LYS A 201 2.76 21.02 -9.86
C LYS A 201 1.54 20.46 -9.11
N THR A 202 1.33 20.78 -7.82
CA THR A 202 0.28 20.13 -7.00
C THR A 202 -0.60 21.09 -6.20
N ASN A 203 -0.74 22.37 -6.55
CA ASN A 203 -1.41 23.39 -5.72
C ASN A 203 -0.88 23.41 -4.27
N SER A 204 0.38 23.02 -4.07
CA SER A 204 1.07 22.94 -2.77
C SER A 204 2.56 23.09 -2.98
N VAL A 205 3.29 23.63 -2.02
CA VAL A 205 4.77 23.64 -2.04
C VAL A 205 5.31 22.90 -0.83
N GLY A 206 6.60 22.57 -0.84
CA GLY A 206 7.23 21.86 0.25
C GLY A 206 7.17 20.35 0.13
N VAL A 207 7.34 19.68 1.27
CA VAL A 207 7.46 18.21 1.36
C VAL A 207 6.54 17.66 2.45
N GLY A 208 5.91 16.52 2.17
CA GLY A 208 4.91 15.93 3.07
C GLY A 208 4.56 14.50 2.66
N ASP A 209 3.38 14.02 3.08
CA ASP A 209 2.81 12.73 2.66
C ASP A 209 3.83 11.57 2.75
N HIS A 210 4.47 11.47 3.90
CA HIS A 210 5.65 10.65 4.10
C HIS A 210 5.36 9.26 4.67
N SER A 211 6.30 8.36 4.47
CA SER A 211 6.38 7.09 5.20
C SER A 211 7.79 6.90 5.75
N ILE A 212 7.90 6.26 6.91
CA ILE A 212 9.18 6.01 7.58
C ILE A 212 9.45 4.51 7.70
N VAL A 213 10.68 4.11 7.44
CA VAL A 213 11.16 2.74 7.53
C VAL A 213 12.50 2.72 8.25
N LYS A 214 12.65 1.86 9.25
CA LYS A 214 13.92 1.61 9.92
C LYS A 214 14.65 0.46 9.22
N LYS A 215 15.86 0.71 8.70
CA LYS A 215 16.73 -0.29 8.10
C LYS A 215 18.16 -0.09 8.60
N GLY A 216 18.68 -1.08 9.32
CA GLY A 216 20.00 -1.00 9.94
C GLY A 216 20.09 0.16 10.93
N GLU A 217 21.12 1.00 10.79
CA GLU A 217 21.38 2.15 11.67
C GLU A 217 20.62 3.42 11.29
N TYR A 218 19.75 3.37 10.28
CA TYR A 218 19.06 4.54 9.76
C TYR A 218 17.54 4.39 9.78
N TYR A 219 16.88 5.51 10.04
CA TYR A 219 15.53 5.77 9.56
C TYR A 219 15.62 6.32 8.14
N TYR A 220 14.84 5.76 7.24
CA TYR A 220 14.58 6.27 5.89
C TYR A 220 13.18 6.87 5.88
N LEU A 221 13.07 8.10 5.40
CA LEU A 221 11.81 8.83 5.28
C LEU A 221 11.61 9.16 3.81
N PHE A 222 10.61 8.53 3.20
CA PHE A 222 10.17 8.77 1.83
C PHE A 222 9.05 9.79 1.88
N PHE A 223 9.13 10.86 1.11
CA PHE A 223 8.18 11.98 1.14
C PHE A 223 7.77 12.40 -0.26
N LEU A 224 6.57 12.95 -0.43
CA LEU A 224 6.19 13.68 -1.63
C LEU A 224 6.86 15.05 -1.63
N ASN A 225 7.55 15.41 -2.72
CA ASN A 225 7.87 16.79 -3.03
C ASN A 225 6.74 17.36 -3.92
N SER A 226 5.97 18.29 -3.36
CA SER A 226 4.82 18.89 -4.05
C SER A 226 5.20 19.79 -5.23
N TYR A 227 6.43 20.30 -5.26
CA TYR A 227 6.92 21.09 -6.37
C TYR A 227 7.21 20.21 -7.60
N THR A 228 7.87 19.07 -7.41
CA THR A 228 8.23 18.15 -8.52
C THR A 228 7.15 17.13 -8.85
N ALA A 229 6.22 16.88 -7.92
CA ALA A 229 5.23 15.81 -7.93
C ALA A 229 5.82 14.39 -7.95
N GLU A 230 7.03 14.24 -7.39
CA GLU A 230 7.75 12.97 -7.23
C GLU A 230 8.11 12.74 -5.77
N SER A 231 8.41 11.49 -5.42
CA SER A 231 8.96 11.18 -4.10
C SER A 231 10.44 11.56 -4.02
N GLY A 232 10.83 12.07 -2.86
CA GLY A 232 12.21 12.17 -2.41
C GLY A 232 12.45 11.26 -1.20
N VAL A 233 13.70 11.19 -0.74
CA VAL A 233 14.07 10.44 0.45
C VAL A 233 15.08 11.21 1.31
N ALA A 234 14.88 11.13 2.62
CA ALA A 234 15.83 11.59 3.63
C ALA A 234 16.16 10.45 4.59
N ARG A 235 17.27 10.58 5.30
CA ARG A 235 17.62 9.67 6.37
C ARG A 235 18.15 10.38 7.60
N ALA A 236 17.96 9.76 8.75
CA ALA A 236 18.56 10.11 10.02
C ALA A 236 19.08 8.85 10.70
N THR A 237 20.08 8.95 11.56
CA THR A 237 20.54 7.77 12.32
C THR A 237 19.48 7.38 13.36
N VAL A 238 19.35 6.08 13.64
CA VAL A 238 18.46 5.60 14.70
C VAL A 238 18.87 6.20 16.05
N ALA A 239 20.18 6.35 16.28
CA ALA A 239 20.75 6.96 17.48
C ALA A 239 20.35 8.44 17.67
N SER A 240 20.07 9.19 16.60
CA SER A 240 19.57 10.57 16.73
C SER A 240 18.09 10.63 17.15
N GLY A 241 17.38 9.49 17.10
CA GLY A 241 15.94 9.42 17.32
C GLY A 241 15.11 10.09 16.22
N GLY A 242 15.71 10.44 15.08
CA GLY A 242 15.01 11.16 14.00
C GLY A 242 14.51 12.55 14.42
N LYS A 243 15.22 13.22 15.34
CA LYS A 243 14.89 14.55 15.86
C LYS A 243 15.20 15.68 14.87
N PRO A 244 14.65 16.90 15.08
CA PRO A 244 15.02 18.10 14.31
C PRO A 244 16.53 18.29 14.21
N GLY A 245 16.99 18.64 13.01
CA GLY A 245 18.42 18.83 12.69
C GLY A 245 19.21 17.55 12.42
N SER A 246 18.64 16.36 12.58
CA SER A 246 19.36 15.09 12.34
C SER A 246 19.16 14.47 10.96
N TRP A 247 18.30 15.07 10.14
CA TRP A 247 17.91 14.54 8.82
C TRP A 247 18.76 15.11 7.70
N THR A 248 19.18 14.24 6.80
CA THR A 248 19.84 14.60 5.53
C THR A 248 19.04 14.07 4.35
N LYS A 249 18.73 14.92 3.37
CA LYS A 249 18.05 14.56 2.12
C LYS A 249 19.03 14.02 1.09
N TRP A 250 18.52 13.11 0.26
CA TRP A 250 19.19 12.64 -0.95
C TRP A 250 19.20 13.73 -2.01
N TYR A 251 20.38 14.06 -2.51
CA TYR A 251 20.57 15.04 -3.56
C TYR A 251 21.83 14.71 -4.38
N ASN A 252 21.69 14.66 -5.71
CA ASN A 252 22.78 14.46 -6.67
C ASN A 252 23.74 13.31 -6.31
N GLY A 253 23.20 12.14 -5.96
CA GLY A 253 24.00 10.95 -5.70
C GLY A 253 24.48 10.76 -4.26
N ALA A 254 24.11 11.64 -3.32
CA ALA A 254 24.47 11.48 -1.91
C ALA A 254 23.42 12.06 -0.94
N PHE A 255 23.35 11.49 0.27
CA PHE A 255 22.66 12.11 1.41
C PHE A 255 23.52 13.27 1.94
N SER A 256 23.32 14.46 1.37
CA SER A 256 24.23 15.61 1.54
C SER A 256 23.53 16.90 1.94
N GLN A 257 22.22 17.00 1.74
CA GLN A 257 21.47 18.23 1.98
C GLN A 257 20.79 18.21 3.34
N PRO A 258 20.68 19.34 4.06
CA PRO A 258 19.96 19.39 5.32
C PRO A 258 18.46 19.14 5.14
N GLY A 259 17.80 18.56 6.14
CA GLY A 259 16.34 18.35 6.12
C GLY A 259 15.54 19.65 5.98
N ILE A 260 15.96 20.71 6.66
CA ILE A 260 15.32 22.04 6.59
C ILE A 260 15.99 22.87 5.50
N GLY A 261 15.19 23.32 4.52
CA GLY A 261 15.59 24.24 3.45
C GLY A 261 16.52 23.64 2.39
N GLY A 262 17.07 22.44 2.62
CA GLY A 262 17.98 21.77 1.70
C GLY A 262 17.29 21.25 0.45
N GLN A 263 18.08 21.05 -0.61
CA GLN A 263 17.62 20.51 -1.88
C GLN A 263 17.37 18.99 -1.80
N ASP A 264 16.57 18.47 -2.72
CA ASP A 264 16.35 17.03 -2.91
C ASP A 264 16.27 16.67 -4.38
N SER A 265 16.75 15.47 -4.71
CA SER A 265 16.57 14.85 -6.03
C SER A 265 15.37 13.92 -5.98
N GLY A 266 14.49 14.04 -6.98
CA GLY A 266 13.37 13.13 -7.16
C GLY A 266 13.84 11.71 -7.47
N LEU A 267 13.06 10.73 -7.03
CA LEU A 267 13.30 9.31 -7.25
C LEU A 267 12.71 8.81 -8.58
N GLY A 268 12.09 9.68 -9.38
CA GLY A 268 11.41 9.30 -10.63
C GLY A 268 10.15 8.45 -10.43
N ILE A 269 9.66 8.34 -9.20
CA ILE A 269 8.49 7.56 -8.81
C ILE A 269 7.72 8.31 -7.71
N LEU A 270 6.41 8.08 -7.63
CA LEU A 270 5.58 8.50 -6.51
C LEU A 270 5.30 7.31 -5.60
N LEU A 271 5.82 7.36 -4.38
CA LEU A 271 5.69 6.30 -3.38
C LEU A 271 4.78 6.77 -2.25
N ALA A 272 3.91 5.87 -1.81
CA ALA A 272 3.26 5.93 -0.52
C ALA A 272 3.47 4.60 0.23
N GLY A 273 3.35 4.65 1.55
CA GLY A 273 3.24 3.44 2.35
C GLY A 273 4.46 2.53 2.34
N VAL A 274 5.68 3.08 2.25
CA VAL A 274 6.90 2.28 2.15
C VAL A 274 7.12 1.45 3.43
N SER A 275 7.61 0.23 3.22
CA SER A 275 7.93 -0.80 4.22
C SER A 275 9.20 -1.55 3.81
N TYR A 276 9.62 -2.52 4.61
CA TYR A 276 10.78 -3.36 4.32
C TYR A 276 10.41 -4.83 4.34
N ASN A 277 10.74 -5.54 3.26
CA ASN A 277 10.66 -6.97 3.19
C ASN A 277 12.00 -7.59 3.61
N THR A 278 12.01 -8.30 4.73
CA THR A 278 13.23 -8.90 5.30
C THR A 278 13.61 -10.23 4.65
N LYS A 279 12.69 -10.87 3.91
CA LYS A 279 12.96 -12.12 3.18
C LYS A 279 13.74 -11.87 1.90
N ILE A 280 13.28 -10.92 1.09
CA ILE A 280 13.95 -10.55 -0.19
C ILE A 280 14.92 -9.37 -0.03
N ASN A 281 15.04 -8.81 1.18
CA ASN A 281 15.96 -7.71 1.52
C ASN A 281 15.72 -6.43 0.68
N GLN A 282 14.45 -6.08 0.46
CA GLN A 282 14.03 -4.94 -0.37
C GLN A 282 13.17 -3.97 0.44
N PHE A 283 13.31 -2.67 0.18
CA PHE A 283 12.23 -1.74 0.42
C PHE A 283 11.06 -2.09 -0.52
N VAL A 284 9.85 -2.01 0.00
CA VAL A 284 8.63 -2.23 -0.77
C VAL A 284 7.71 -1.05 -0.55
N GLY A 285 7.39 -0.34 -1.62
CA GLY A 285 6.48 0.79 -1.64
C GLY A 285 5.28 0.53 -2.54
N LEU A 286 4.23 1.33 -2.37
CA LEU A 286 3.08 1.33 -3.26
C LEU A 286 3.09 2.61 -4.09
N THR A 287 3.03 2.46 -5.40
CA THR A 287 2.85 3.56 -6.34
C THR A 287 1.45 3.48 -6.96
N TYR A 288 1.03 4.57 -7.58
CA TYR A 288 -0.23 4.63 -8.30
C TYR A 288 0.05 4.92 -9.77
N GLU A 289 -0.46 4.06 -10.66
CA GLU A 289 -0.42 4.30 -12.10
C GLU A 289 -1.74 4.93 -12.59
N LYS A 290 -1.61 5.91 -13.50
CA LYS A 290 -2.74 6.75 -13.97
C LYS A 290 -3.93 5.92 -14.45
N SER A 291 -5.12 6.40 -14.10
CA SER A 291 -6.41 5.90 -14.57
C SER A 291 -6.56 5.96 -16.09
N GLY A 292 -7.16 4.91 -16.66
CA GLY A 292 -7.37 4.74 -18.10
C GLY A 292 -6.70 3.48 -18.67
N ASP A 293 -5.80 2.85 -17.90
CA ASP A 293 -5.21 1.55 -18.20
C ASP A 293 -6.03 0.42 -17.55
N ALA A 294 -6.15 -0.73 -18.23
CA ALA A 294 -6.73 -1.95 -17.68
C ALA A 294 -5.96 -2.46 -16.43
N ASN A 295 -4.74 -1.97 -16.22
CA ASN A 295 -3.87 -2.31 -15.10
C ASN A 295 -3.76 -1.19 -14.03
N ALA A 296 -4.68 -0.23 -14.03
CA ALA A 296 -4.68 0.86 -13.07
C ALA A 296 -4.98 0.39 -11.62
N GLY A 297 -4.33 1.03 -10.66
CA GLY A 297 -4.50 0.73 -9.23
C GLY A 297 -3.19 0.94 -8.45
N PHE A 298 -3.14 0.37 -7.25
CA PHE A 298 -1.92 0.35 -6.44
C PHE A 298 -0.96 -0.69 -6.98
N LYS A 299 0.21 -0.27 -7.48
CA LYS A 299 1.28 -1.17 -7.92
C LYS A 299 2.37 -1.28 -6.87
N VAL A 300 2.97 -2.46 -6.78
CA VAL A 300 4.14 -2.69 -5.92
C VAL A 300 5.37 -2.14 -6.61
N ALA A 301 6.19 -1.39 -5.88
CA ALA A 301 7.53 -1.03 -6.29
C ALA A 301 8.55 -1.58 -5.29
N ILE A 302 9.68 -2.09 -5.77
CA ILE A 302 10.76 -2.63 -4.95
C ILE A 302 12.07 -1.86 -5.16
N SER A 303 12.91 -1.79 -4.12
CA SER A 303 14.22 -1.14 -4.17
C SER A 303 15.17 -1.69 -3.12
N GLU A 304 16.42 -1.97 -3.52
CA GLU A 304 17.44 -2.49 -2.59
C GLU A 304 18.02 -1.35 -1.73
N ASP A 305 18.26 -0.20 -2.35
CA ASP A 305 18.96 0.96 -1.79
C ASP A 305 18.01 2.08 -1.31
N GLY A 306 16.73 2.00 -1.68
CA GLY A 306 15.72 3.05 -1.43
C GLY A 306 15.82 4.22 -2.40
N ILE A 307 16.68 4.15 -3.41
CA ILE A 307 16.90 5.22 -4.40
C ILE A 307 16.41 4.77 -5.78
N SER A 308 16.78 3.56 -6.19
CA SER A 308 16.47 3.00 -7.51
C SER A 308 15.29 2.04 -7.37
N TRP A 309 14.18 2.35 -8.04
CA TRP A 309 12.92 1.64 -7.87
C TRP A 309 12.48 0.93 -9.15
N ILE A 310 11.89 -0.26 -8.96
CA ILE A 310 11.33 -1.06 -10.05
C ILE A 310 9.87 -1.34 -9.73
N ILE A 311 8.99 -1.05 -10.69
CA ILE A 311 7.54 -1.21 -10.54
C ILE A 311 7.13 -2.55 -11.12
N LEU A 312 6.37 -3.33 -10.35
CA LEU A 312 5.81 -4.59 -10.82
C LEU A 312 4.54 -4.33 -11.64
N ASP A 313 4.39 -5.06 -12.76
CA ASP A 313 3.36 -4.77 -13.77
C ASP A 313 1.91 -4.95 -13.29
N ALA A 314 1.65 -5.91 -12.40
CA ALA A 314 0.29 -6.23 -11.96
C ALA A 314 -0.13 -5.36 -10.76
N PRO A 315 -1.31 -4.72 -10.79
CA PRO A 315 -1.80 -3.97 -9.65
C PRO A 315 -2.13 -4.91 -8.50
N LEU A 316 -1.69 -4.53 -7.30
CA LEU A 316 -1.97 -5.23 -6.06
C LEU A 316 -3.42 -5.04 -5.63
N VAL A 317 -3.92 -3.81 -5.71
CA VAL A 317 -5.33 -3.49 -5.52
C VAL A 317 -5.81 -2.84 -6.81
N PRO A 318 -6.72 -3.47 -7.57
CA PRO A 318 -7.23 -2.88 -8.80
C PRO A 318 -8.11 -1.66 -8.47
N GLY A 319 -8.10 -0.65 -9.35
CA GLY A 319 -9.11 0.41 -9.33
C GLY A 319 -8.74 1.79 -8.76
N GLY A 320 -9.64 2.72 -9.09
CA GLY A 320 -9.88 4.11 -8.67
C GLY A 320 -8.91 5.23 -9.11
N THR A 321 -9.41 6.31 -9.71
CA THR A 321 -8.64 7.45 -10.30
C THR A 321 -7.85 8.26 -9.26
N ARG A 322 -6.75 8.92 -9.66
CA ARG A 322 -6.02 9.90 -8.82
C ARG A 322 -6.76 11.26 -8.82
N TRP A 323 -6.52 12.06 -7.77
CA TRP A 323 -6.91 13.47 -7.51
C TRP A 323 -7.00 14.45 -8.71
N ALA A 324 -6.52 14.10 -9.90
CA ALA A 324 -6.44 14.98 -11.08
C ALA A 324 -7.55 14.78 -12.13
N GLN A 325 -8.62 14.02 -11.84
CA GLN A 325 -9.79 13.98 -12.74
C GLN A 325 -10.93 14.81 -12.17
N SER A 326 -11.38 15.80 -12.92
CA SER A 326 -12.45 16.77 -12.61
C SER A 326 -13.85 16.15 -12.44
N SER A 327 -13.92 14.83 -12.32
CA SER A 327 -15.11 14.04 -12.04
C SER A 327 -14.68 12.84 -11.21
N MET A 328 -15.25 12.69 -10.00
CA MET A 328 -15.08 11.47 -9.20
C MET A 328 -15.38 10.24 -10.07
N PRO A 329 -14.58 9.16 -9.95
CA PRO A 329 -14.69 8.01 -10.83
C PRO A 329 -16.08 7.39 -10.73
N THR A 330 -16.75 7.27 -11.87
CA THR A 330 -18.14 6.78 -11.96
C THR A 330 -18.27 5.26 -11.87
N LEU A 331 -17.16 4.50 -11.92
CA LEU A 331 -17.19 3.02 -11.97
C LEU A 331 -16.28 2.28 -10.98
N ASN A 332 -15.11 2.81 -10.60
CA ASN A 332 -14.13 2.04 -9.80
C ASN A 332 -13.87 2.57 -8.38
N GLY A 333 -14.64 3.57 -7.93
CA GLY A 333 -14.40 4.25 -6.64
C GLY A 333 -13.04 4.96 -6.63
N TYR A 334 -12.62 5.49 -5.50
CA TYR A 334 -11.39 6.25 -5.35
C TYR A 334 -10.59 5.73 -4.17
N SER A 335 -9.30 5.46 -4.38
CA SER A 335 -8.43 4.87 -3.35
C SER A 335 -7.17 5.73 -3.15
N GLN A 336 -6.80 6.01 -1.89
CA GLN A 336 -5.62 6.81 -1.53
C GLN A 336 -5.01 6.39 -0.20
N TYR A 337 -3.87 7.01 0.13
CA TYR A 337 -3.20 6.89 1.42
C TYR A 337 -2.88 5.44 1.77
N GLN A 338 -2.38 4.73 0.76
CA GLN A 338 -2.04 3.34 0.88
C GLN A 338 -0.82 3.15 1.79
N THR A 339 -0.92 2.21 2.74
CA THR A 339 0.14 1.86 3.69
C THR A 339 0.37 0.35 3.71
N ILE A 340 1.64 -0.08 3.71
CA ILE A 340 2.02 -1.46 4.04
C ILE A 340 2.38 -1.58 5.53
N ILE A 341 1.78 -2.57 6.20
CA ILE A 341 2.04 -2.94 7.60
C ILE A 341 2.14 -4.46 7.70
N GLY A 342 3.18 -4.97 8.37
CA GLY A 342 3.35 -6.39 8.62
C GLY A 342 2.27 -6.96 9.57
N PRO A 343 2.08 -8.29 9.62
CA PRO A 343 1.08 -8.92 10.48
C PRO A 343 1.30 -8.65 11.96
N ASP A 344 2.54 -8.30 12.30
CA ASP A 344 2.96 -7.93 13.63
C ASP A 344 2.94 -6.42 13.86
N GLY A 345 2.19 -5.66 13.06
CA GLY A 345 2.04 -4.21 13.18
C GLY A 345 3.29 -3.39 12.87
N SER A 346 4.40 -4.01 12.47
CA SER A 346 5.64 -3.31 12.14
C SER A 346 5.73 -2.95 10.66
N LYS A 347 6.74 -2.16 10.29
CA LYS A 347 7.10 -1.87 8.89
C LYS A 347 7.96 -2.97 8.26
N ASN A 348 8.30 -4.01 9.01
CA ASN A 348 9.07 -5.15 8.53
C ASN A 348 8.16 -6.36 8.33
N TRP A 349 8.33 -7.09 7.23
CA TRP A 349 7.53 -8.28 6.95
C TRP A 349 8.27 -9.26 6.03
N THR A 350 7.74 -10.48 5.89
CA THR A 350 8.34 -11.53 5.06
C THR A 350 7.39 -11.93 3.92
N ASP A 351 6.43 -12.80 4.21
CA ASP A 351 5.53 -13.37 3.21
C ASP A 351 4.13 -12.79 3.27
N THR A 352 3.73 -12.24 4.42
CA THR A 352 2.39 -11.66 4.60
C THR A 352 2.53 -10.22 5.03
N PHE A 353 1.66 -9.36 4.53
CA PHE A 353 1.46 -8.00 5.02
C PHE A 353 0.00 -7.59 4.84
N TYR A 354 -0.37 -6.45 5.41
CA TYR A 354 -1.65 -5.80 5.21
C TYR A 354 -1.45 -4.51 4.42
N VAL A 355 -2.33 -4.30 3.43
CA VAL A 355 -2.48 -3.00 2.78
C VAL A 355 -3.67 -2.29 3.42
N TYR A 356 -3.41 -1.08 3.89
CA TYR A 356 -4.39 -0.18 4.47
C TYR A 356 -4.58 0.99 3.52
N TYR A 357 -5.82 1.42 3.26
CA TYR A 357 -6.07 2.54 2.34
C TYR A 357 -7.43 3.19 2.61
N VAL A 358 -7.55 4.46 2.22
CA VAL A 358 -8.83 5.17 2.18
C VAL A 358 -9.55 4.80 0.89
N TYR A 359 -10.85 4.55 0.97
CA TYR A 359 -11.70 4.25 -0.16
C TYR A 359 -12.98 5.10 -0.15
N VAL A 360 -13.34 5.66 -1.32
CA VAL A 360 -14.64 6.30 -1.59
C VAL A 360 -15.32 5.49 -2.68
N ARG A 361 -16.60 5.15 -2.50
CA ARG A 361 -17.30 4.32 -3.50
C ARG A 361 -17.59 5.11 -4.78
N PRO A 362 -17.85 4.43 -5.91
CA PRO A 362 -18.42 5.09 -7.08
C PRO A 362 -19.70 5.88 -6.68
N GLY A 363 -19.77 7.15 -7.05
CA GLY A 363 -20.92 8.01 -6.77
C GLY A 363 -20.92 8.71 -5.40
N ASP A 364 -20.10 8.26 -4.45
CA ASP A 364 -19.91 8.93 -3.17
C ASP A 364 -18.99 10.16 -3.30
N ASP A 365 -19.01 11.03 -2.29
CA ASP A 365 -18.07 12.13 -2.13
C ASP A 365 -17.14 11.93 -0.93
N TRP A 366 -16.24 12.88 -0.69
CA TRP A 366 -15.29 12.79 0.42
C TRP A 366 -15.93 12.77 1.81
N THR A 367 -17.20 13.09 1.99
CA THR A 367 -17.87 12.92 3.29
C THR A 367 -18.20 11.45 3.58
N GLN A 368 -18.20 10.59 2.56
CA GLN A 368 -18.55 9.18 2.61
C GLN A 368 -17.33 8.33 2.23
N ARG A 369 -16.55 7.92 3.23
CA ARG A 369 -15.29 7.22 2.99
C ARG A 369 -14.97 6.20 4.05
N PHE A 370 -14.19 5.22 3.63
CA PHE A 370 -13.84 4.04 4.39
C PHE A 370 -12.34 4.00 4.63
N MET A 371 -11.94 3.45 5.77
CA MET A 371 -10.61 2.90 5.97
C MET A 371 -10.68 1.40 5.72
N LEU A 372 -10.03 0.91 4.67
CA LEU A 372 -10.01 -0.50 4.31
C LEU A 372 -8.69 -1.17 4.68
N ARG A 373 -8.75 -2.47 4.90
CA ARG A 373 -7.60 -3.37 5.05
C ARG A 373 -7.76 -4.60 4.17
N SER A 374 -6.72 -4.95 3.45
CA SER A 374 -6.61 -6.22 2.73
C SER A 374 -5.37 -6.98 3.19
N GLU A 375 -5.51 -8.28 3.47
CA GLU A 375 -4.36 -9.16 3.67
C GLU A 375 -3.72 -9.46 2.31
N VAL A 376 -2.40 -9.41 2.26
CA VAL A 376 -1.62 -9.73 1.08
C VAL A 376 -0.60 -10.79 1.44
N LYS A 377 -0.55 -11.85 0.62
CA LYS A 377 0.47 -12.90 0.70
C LYS A 377 1.33 -12.86 -0.54
N MET A 378 2.63 -12.72 -0.33
CA MET A 378 3.67 -12.78 -1.32
C MET A 378 4.24 -14.19 -1.40
N LYS A 379 4.50 -14.66 -2.61
CA LYS A 379 5.30 -15.86 -2.87
C LYS A 379 6.36 -15.56 -3.92
N GLU A 380 7.56 -16.01 -3.62
CA GLU A 380 8.70 -16.02 -4.54
C GLU A 380 8.85 -17.43 -5.12
N TYR A 381 8.87 -17.54 -6.44
CA TYR A 381 9.10 -18.78 -7.16
C TYR A 381 10.58 -18.92 -7.55
N SER A 382 11.05 -20.15 -7.75
CA SER A 382 12.41 -20.40 -8.27
C SER A 382 12.55 -20.18 -9.77
N SER A 383 11.47 -19.82 -10.47
CA SER A 383 11.43 -19.59 -11.91
C SER A 383 10.42 -18.50 -12.27
N LEU A 384 10.60 -17.89 -13.44
CA LEU A 384 9.67 -16.91 -14.01
C LEU A 384 8.24 -17.48 -14.06
N ILE A 385 7.25 -16.65 -13.71
CA ILE A 385 5.83 -17.01 -13.80
C ILE A 385 5.15 -16.28 -14.97
N SER A 386 4.36 -17.01 -15.76
CA SER A 386 3.96 -16.56 -17.10
C SER A 386 2.62 -15.83 -17.21
N THR A 387 1.87 -15.55 -16.12
CA THR A 387 0.70 -14.62 -16.01
C THR A 387 -0.26 -15.05 -14.89
N PRO A 388 -1.08 -14.14 -14.33
CA PRO A 388 -0.76 -12.82 -13.78
C PRO A 388 -0.21 -12.89 -12.34
N LYS A 389 0.61 -11.90 -12.00
CA LYS A 389 1.39 -11.86 -10.74
C LYS A 389 0.59 -11.40 -9.53
N ALA A 390 -0.64 -10.90 -9.69
CA ALA A 390 -1.50 -10.48 -8.60
C ALA A 390 -2.94 -10.95 -8.81
N SER A 391 -3.58 -11.42 -7.74
CA SER A 391 -4.97 -11.87 -7.74
C SER A 391 -5.67 -11.52 -6.44
N THR A 392 -6.97 -11.24 -6.50
CA THR A 392 -7.81 -10.91 -5.34
C THR A 392 -8.83 -12.02 -5.09
N GLY A 393 -9.09 -12.34 -3.82
CA GLY A 393 -10.10 -13.34 -3.45
C GLY A 393 -11.50 -12.89 -3.84
N LEU A 394 -12.25 -13.77 -4.50
CA LEU A 394 -13.66 -13.58 -4.84
C LEU A 394 -14.52 -14.20 -3.75
N TYR A 395 -15.35 -13.41 -3.09
CA TYR A 395 -16.13 -13.86 -1.94
C TYR A 395 -17.63 -13.80 -2.20
N ARG A 396 -18.35 -14.78 -1.66
CA ARG A 396 -19.81 -14.76 -1.55
C ARG A 396 -20.21 -14.20 -0.20
N TYR A 397 -21.12 -13.25 -0.22
CA TYR A 397 -21.74 -12.65 0.94
C TYR A 397 -23.25 -12.89 0.90
N PHE A 398 -23.89 -12.94 2.07
CA PHE A 398 -25.34 -13.09 2.21
C PHE A 398 -25.89 -12.11 3.25
N SER A 399 -26.95 -11.40 2.88
CA SER A 399 -27.77 -10.61 3.79
C SER A 399 -29.01 -11.39 4.18
N SER A 400 -29.10 -11.73 5.46
CA SER A 400 -30.26 -12.43 6.03
C SER A 400 -31.51 -11.55 6.08
N SER A 401 -31.35 -10.24 6.30
CA SER A 401 -32.43 -9.24 6.30
C SER A 401 -33.04 -9.02 4.93
N ARG A 402 -32.23 -9.07 3.86
CA ARG A 402 -32.68 -8.86 2.48
C ARG A 402 -32.98 -10.16 1.76
N GLY A 403 -32.45 -11.28 2.25
CA GLY A 403 -32.45 -12.56 1.55
C GLY A 403 -31.61 -12.53 0.27
N LYS A 404 -30.58 -11.67 0.21
CA LYS A 404 -29.80 -11.42 -1.01
C LYS A 404 -28.36 -11.88 -0.83
N HIS A 405 -27.80 -12.48 -1.88
CA HIS A 405 -26.38 -12.70 -2.00
C HIS A 405 -25.72 -11.58 -2.79
N TRP A 406 -24.45 -11.36 -2.52
CA TRP A 406 -23.58 -10.51 -3.30
C TRP A 406 -22.24 -11.23 -3.44
N VAL A 407 -21.80 -11.43 -4.69
CA VAL A 407 -20.48 -12.00 -4.99
C VAL A 407 -19.58 -10.91 -5.53
N THR A 408 -18.49 -10.62 -4.84
CA THR A 408 -17.57 -9.53 -5.21
C THR A 408 -16.17 -9.78 -4.64
N SER A 409 -15.16 -9.20 -5.29
CA SER A 409 -13.77 -9.14 -4.77
C SER A 409 -13.53 -7.90 -3.91
N GLU A 410 -14.52 -7.01 -3.85
CA GLU A 410 -14.45 -5.71 -3.19
C GLU A 410 -15.28 -5.70 -1.89
N LEU A 411 -15.43 -4.51 -1.29
CA LEU A 411 -16.30 -4.33 -0.13
C LEU A 411 -17.78 -4.52 -0.52
N ALA A 412 -18.47 -5.45 0.14
CA ALA A 412 -19.90 -5.76 -0.04
C ALA A 412 -20.78 -4.98 0.94
N VAL A 413 -20.87 -3.65 0.76
CA VAL A 413 -21.67 -2.77 1.62
C VAL A 413 -22.65 -1.96 0.77
N PRO A 414 -23.94 -2.32 0.78
CA PRO A 414 -24.94 -1.74 -0.11
C PRO A 414 -25.37 -0.34 0.35
N ASP A 415 -25.47 -0.13 1.66
CA ASP A 415 -25.90 1.08 2.33
C ASP A 415 -25.11 1.21 3.64
N GLU A 416 -24.73 2.42 3.96
CA GLU A 416 -23.97 2.84 5.13
C GLU A 416 -24.70 2.60 6.46
N THR A 417 -26.03 2.52 6.42
CA THR A 417 -26.88 2.31 7.60
C THR A 417 -27.12 0.84 7.94
N VAL A 418 -26.78 -0.09 7.04
CA VAL A 418 -27.07 -1.52 7.19
C VAL A 418 -25.85 -2.36 6.76
N TRP A 419 -25.05 -2.77 7.75
CA TRP A 419 -23.95 -3.74 7.60
C TRP A 419 -24.48 -5.17 7.73
N ASP A 420 -25.25 -5.65 6.76
CA ASP A 420 -25.95 -6.94 6.86
C ASP A 420 -25.41 -8.06 5.95
N PHE A 421 -24.47 -7.75 5.06
CA PHE A 421 -23.83 -8.76 4.21
C PHE A 421 -22.70 -9.48 4.96
N GLU A 422 -22.99 -10.69 5.42
CA GLU A 422 -22.02 -11.56 6.07
C GLU A 422 -21.27 -12.41 5.04
N ARG A 423 -19.97 -12.59 5.23
CA ARG A 423 -19.12 -13.40 4.34
C ARG A 423 -19.43 -14.88 4.53
N GLU A 424 -19.92 -15.55 3.49
CA GLU A 424 -20.19 -16.98 3.50
C GLU A 424 -18.95 -17.82 3.13
N GLY A 425 -18.16 -17.37 2.15
CA GLY A 425 -17.01 -18.15 1.71
C GLY A 425 -16.20 -17.55 0.57
N ASN A 426 -14.97 -18.05 0.42
CA ASN A 426 -14.06 -17.76 -0.69
C ASN A 426 -14.37 -18.72 -1.86
N LEU A 427 -14.62 -18.17 -3.04
CA LEU A 427 -14.93 -18.89 -4.27
C LEU A 427 -13.71 -19.13 -5.17
N GLY A 428 -12.53 -18.64 -4.79
CA GLY A 428 -11.31 -18.63 -5.59
C GLY A 428 -10.72 -17.22 -5.73
N TYR A 429 -9.74 -17.07 -6.61
CA TYR A 429 -9.05 -15.80 -6.84
C TYR A 429 -9.21 -15.37 -8.29
N VAL A 430 -9.61 -14.12 -8.48
CA VAL A 430 -9.68 -13.43 -9.76
C VAL A 430 -8.40 -12.65 -9.95
N PHE A 431 -7.87 -12.58 -11.17
CA PHE A 431 -6.66 -11.80 -11.44
C PHE A 431 -6.97 -10.30 -11.39
N ASN A 432 -5.96 -9.50 -11.06
CA ASN A 432 -6.09 -8.04 -10.95
C ASN A 432 -5.74 -7.31 -12.26
N SER A 433 -5.35 -8.04 -13.29
CA SER A 433 -5.01 -7.52 -14.62
C SER A 433 -5.48 -8.48 -15.69
N GLU A 434 -5.74 -7.96 -16.88
CA GLU A 434 -6.01 -8.79 -18.04
C GLU A 434 -4.81 -9.68 -18.40
N GLY A 435 -5.10 -10.90 -18.87
CA GLY A 435 -4.11 -11.86 -19.32
C GLY A 435 -4.61 -12.64 -20.53
N ALA A 436 -3.68 -13.27 -21.26
CA ALA A 436 -4.03 -14.06 -22.42
C ALA A 436 -5.01 -15.18 -22.05
N GLY A 437 -6.12 -15.28 -22.81
CA GLY A 437 -7.16 -16.29 -22.58
C GLY A 437 -8.05 -16.02 -21.37
N MET A 438 -8.04 -14.81 -20.83
CA MET A 438 -8.94 -14.39 -19.75
C MET A 438 -10.15 -13.62 -20.26
N VAL A 439 -11.18 -13.55 -19.42
CA VAL A 439 -12.38 -12.74 -19.62
C VAL A 439 -12.64 -11.90 -18.37
N LYS A 440 -13.15 -10.68 -18.60
CA LYS A 440 -13.49 -9.73 -17.54
C LYS A 440 -14.74 -10.18 -16.79
N LEU A 441 -14.73 -10.00 -15.48
CA LEU A 441 -15.82 -10.28 -14.56
C LEU A 441 -16.30 -8.97 -13.92
N ASN A 442 -17.60 -8.70 -13.99
CA ASN A 442 -18.21 -7.48 -13.46
C ASN A 442 -19.22 -7.79 -12.36
N ASP A 443 -19.23 -6.90 -11.38
CA ASP A 443 -20.22 -6.78 -10.31
C ASP A 443 -21.38 -5.92 -10.82
N CYS A 444 -22.58 -6.49 -10.83
CA CYS A 444 -23.75 -5.90 -11.45
C CYS A 444 -24.87 -5.75 -10.43
N PHE A 445 -25.60 -4.65 -10.55
CA PHE A 445 -26.80 -4.40 -9.77
C PHE A 445 -28.01 -4.30 -10.70
N PHE A 446 -29.09 -4.96 -10.31
CA PHE A 446 -30.38 -4.87 -10.95
C PHE A 446 -31.38 -4.36 -9.94
N GLU A 447 -32.22 -3.42 -10.33
CA GLU A 447 -33.39 -2.99 -9.58
C GLU A 447 -34.57 -2.95 -10.53
N SER A 448 -35.64 -3.68 -10.20
CA SER A 448 -36.87 -3.69 -10.98
C SER A 448 -37.63 -2.38 -10.74
N PRO A 449 -37.84 -1.54 -11.77
CA PRO A 449 -38.61 -0.30 -11.60
C PRO A 449 -40.08 -0.55 -11.23
N GLU A 450 -40.60 -1.75 -11.52
CA GLU A 450 -42.00 -2.12 -11.35
C GLU A 450 -42.28 -2.70 -9.96
N THR A 451 -41.34 -3.49 -9.43
CA THR A 451 -41.52 -4.22 -8.17
C THR A 451 -40.67 -3.67 -7.04
N GLY A 452 -39.67 -2.84 -7.33
CA GLY A 452 -38.65 -2.40 -6.38
C GLY A 452 -37.72 -3.52 -5.92
N GLU A 453 -37.79 -4.71 -6.53
CA GLU A 453 -36.91 -5.83 -6.20
C GLU A 453 -35.50 -5.55 -6.70
N ASP A 454 -34.53 -5.68 -5.80
CA ASP A 454 -33.11 -5.54 -6.08
C ASP A 454 -32.41 -6.89 -6.21
N ASN A 455 -31.27 -6.90 -6.90
CA ASN A 455 -30.44 -8.09 -7.04
C ASN A 455 -29.01 -7.75 -7.41
N TYR A 456 -28.06 -8.47 -6.82
CA TYR A 456 -26.66 -8.43 -7.22
C TYR A 456 -26.37 -9.66 -8.08
N LEU A 457 -25.70 -9.48 -9.22
CA LEU A 457 -25.26 -10.59 -10.05
C LEU A 457 -23.85 -10.38 -10.57
N VAL A 458 -23.22 -11.48 -10.96
CA VAL A 458 -21.91 -11.47 -11.60
C VAL A 458 -22.08 -11.74 -13.10
N SER A 459 -21.49 -10.89 -13.94
CA SER A 459 -21.53 -11.04 -15.40
C SER A 459 -20.14 -11.07 -16.01
N VAL A 460 -20.00 -11.87 -17.08
CA VAL A 460 -18.78 -11.93 -17.89
C VAL A 460 -18.91 -10.98 -19.07
N GLY A 461 -17.84 -10.29 -19.43
CA GLY A 461 -17.78 -9.41 -20.61
C GLY A 461 -17.40 -7.98 -20.28
N GLU A 462 -17.59 -7.06 -21.23
CA GLU A 462 -17.22 -5.65 -21.07
C GLU A 462 -18.13 -4.89 -20.10
N SER A 463 -19.39 -5.29 -19.98
CA SER A 463 -20.37 -4.70 -19.09
C SER A 463 -21.37 -5.74 -18.60
N CYS A 464 -22.20 -5.34 -17.64
CA CYS A 464 -23.38 -6.09 -17.25
C CYS A 464 -24.42 -6.16 -18.37
N ALA A 465 -25.33 -7.14 -18.29
CA ALA A 465 -26.38 -7.35 -19.28
C ALA A 465 -27.38 -6.18 -19.31
N THR A 466 -28.07 -6.01 -20.45
CA THR A 466 -29.10 -4.97 -20.61
C THR A 466 -30.15 -5.06 -19.50
N GLY A 467 -30.42 -3.92 -18.85
CA GLY A 467 -31.33 -3.84 -17.70
C GLY A 467 -30.64 -3.88 -16.33
N SER A 468 -29.33 -4.14 -16.29
CA SER A 468 -28.52 -4.05 -15.06
C SER A 468 -27.45 -2.97 -15.15
N THR A 469 -27.16 -2.34 -14.01
CA THR A 469 -26.10 -1.36 -13.84
C THR A 469 -24.79 -2.08 -13.56
N THR A 470 -23.74 -1.72 -14.29
CA THR A 470 -22.38 -2.16 -13.93
C THR A 470 -21.92 -1.35 -12.75
N LEU A 471 -21.70 -2.02 -11.61
CA LEU A 471 -21.13 -1.36 -10.43
C LEU A 471 -19.64 -1.14 -10.63
N ARG A 472 -18.92 -2.18 -11.04
CA ARG A 472 -17.44 -2.21 -11.18
C ARG A 472 -16.96 -3.49 -11.84
N THR A 473 -15.71 -3.49 -12.31
CA THR A 473 -14.97 -4.71 -12.64
C THR A 473 -14.40 -5.31 -11.35
N ILE A 474 -14.63 -6.60 -11.13
CA ILE A 474 -14.12 -7.34 -9.96
C ILE A 474 -12.91 -8.22 -10.28
N GLY A 475 -12.55 -8.37 -11.55
CA GLY A 475 -11.28 -8.99 -11.96
C GLY A 475 -11.39 -9.75 -13.27
N TRP A 476 -10.41 -10.61 -13.52
CA TRP A 476 -10.33 -11.44 -14.72
C TRP A 476 -10.23 -12.93 -14.34
N ILE A 477 -10.92 -13.77 -15.10
CA ILE A 477 -10.95 -15.23 -14.94
C ILE A 477 -10.59 -15.91 -16.25
N TYR A 478 -10.17 -17.18 -16.23
CA TYR A 478 -9.88 -17.89 -17.47
C TYR A 478 -11.17 -18.19 -18.25
N ASN A 479 -11.10 -17.96 -19.56
CA ASN A 479 -12.20 -18.15 -20.49
C ASN A 479 -12.60 -19.63 -20.55
N PRO A 480 -13.86 -20.01 -20.30
CA PRO A 480 -14.27 -21.41 -20.29
C PRO A 480 -14.16 -22.12 -21.66
N GLY A 481 -14.04 -21.37 -22.76
CA GLY A 481 -13.84 -21.91 -24.11
C GLY A 481 -12.40 -22.31 -24.43
N LEU A 482 -11.44 -22.11 -23.52
CA LEU A 482 -10.03 -22.42 -23.72
C LEU A 482 -9.55 -23.58 -22.83
N ALA A 483 -8.32 -24.06 -23.07
CA ALA A 483 -7.68 -25.00 -22.16
C ALA A 483 -7.33 -24.29 -20.84
N GLN A 484 -7.74 -24.88 -19.72
CA GLN A 484 -7.58 -24.27 -18.41
C GLN A 484 -6.22 -24.65 -17.81
N PRO A 485 -5.50 -23.68 -17.20
CA PRO A 485 -4.28 -24.00 -16.47
C PRO A 485 -4.53 -24.93 -15.29
N ASN A 486 -3.49 -25.67 -14.91
CA ASN A 486 -3.47 -26.40 -13.64
C ASN A 486 -3.73 -25.42 -12.48
N ASN A 487 -4.34 -25.90 -11.40
CA ASN A 487 -4.67 -25.11 -10.21
C ASN A 487 -5.78 -24.06 -10.39
N THR A 488 -6.75 -24.35 -11.25
CA THR A 488 -7.97 -23.57 -11.43
C THR A 488 -9.21 -24.43 -11.15
N HIS A 489 -10.35 -23.80 -10.88
CA HIS A 489 -11.64 -24.49 -10.81
C HIS A 489 -12.77 -23.62 -11.35
N ALA A 490 -13.86 -24.27 -11.77
CA ALA A 490 -15.00 -23.63 -12.40
C ALA A 490 -15.87 -22.89 -11.37
N ILE A 491 -16.45 -21.77 -11.80
CA ILE A 491 -17.49 -21.04 -11.08
C ILE A 491 -18.73 -20.84 -11.96
N TYR A 492 -19.90 -20.99 -11.36
CA TYR A 492 -21.19 -21.00 -12.04
C TYR A 492 -22.07 -19.89 -11.50
N ARG A 493 -22.79 -19.19 -12.38
CA ARG A 493 -23.87 -18.29 -11.97
C ARG A 493 -25.11 -19.12 -11.67
N CYS A 494 -25.70 -18.84 -10.53
CA CYS A 494 -26.81 -19.57 -9.96
C CYS A 494 -27.92 -18.60 -9.58
N TYR A 495 -29.16 -19.07 -9.64
CA TYR A 495 -30.33 -18.31 -9.20
C TYR A 495 -31.14 -19.13 -8.19
N ASN A 496 -31.33 -18.57 -7.00
CA ASN A 496 -32.16 -19.17 -5.97
C ASN A 496 -33.59 -18.62 -6.09
N LEU A 497 -34.53 -19.51 -6.43
CA LEU A 497 -35.94 -19.19 -6.67
C LEU A 497 -36.69 -18.78 -5.39
N THR A 498 -36.25 -19.26 -4.22
CA THR A 498 -36.92 -19.01 -2.94
C THR A 498 -36.67 -17.59 -2.46
N ASN A 499 -35.42 -17.13 -2.52
CA ASN A 499 -35.03 -15.80 -2.07
C ASN A 499 -34.88 -14.78 -3.21
N ARG A 500 -35.11 -15.22 -4.46
CA ARG A 500 -34.98 -14.39 -5.68
C ARG A 500 -33.63 -13.66 -5.74
N SER A 501 -32.56 -14.43 -5.56
CA SER A 501 -31.19 -13.91 -5.50
C SER A 501 -30.27 -14.65 -6.45
N HIS A 502 -29.46 -13.90 -7.20
CA HIS A 502 -28.33 -14.50 -7.91
C HIS A 502 -27.16 -14.71 -6.94
N PHE A 503 -26.38 -15.74 -7.19
CA PHE A 503 -25.13 -16.00 -6.49
C PHE A 503 -24.17 -16.77 -7.42
N VAL A 504 -22.96 -17.00 -6.93
CA VAL A 504 -21.95 -17.81 -7.63
C VAL A 504 -21.60 -19.01 -6.75
N SER A 505 -21.46 -20.17 -7.39
CA SER A 505 -21.07 -21.41 -6.73
C SER A 505 -19.92 -22.07 -7.47
N THR A 506 -19.09 -22.82 -6.73
CA THR A 506 -18.10 -23.75 -7.30
C THR A 506 -18.72 -25.12 -7.60
N ASN A 507 -19.98 -25.36 -7.20
CA ASN A 507 -20.71 -26.58 -7.49
C ASN A 507 -21.47 -26.44 -8.82
N GLN A 508 -21.20 -27.34 -9.77
CA GLN A 508 -21.86 -27.37 -11.08
C GLN A 508 -23.40 -27.47 -11.03
N ASN A 509 -23.95 -27.98 -9.92
CA ASN A 509 -25.39 -28.10 -9.70
C ASN A 509 -25.96 -26.93 -8.88
N CYS A 510 -25.21 -25.84 -8.71
CA CYS A 510 -25.63 -24.63 -7.99
C CYS A 510 -26.22 -24.90 -6.60
N GLU A 511 -25.67 -25.87 -5.87
CA GLU A 511 -26.16 -26.25 -4.54
C GLU A 511 -27.66 -26.63 -4.52
N GLY A 512 -28.17 -27.15 -5.65
CA GLY A 512 -29.59 -27.50 -5.83
C GLY A 512 -30.47 -26.33 -6.31
N SER A 513 -29.90 -25.14 -6.49
CA SER A 513 -30.57 -23.99 -7.11
C SER A 513 -30.52 -24.07 -8.65
N GLN A 514 -31.18 -23.12 -9.33
CA GLN A 514 -31.16 -23.06 -10.78
C GLN A 514 -29.77 -22.68 -11.28
N VAL A 515 -29.22 -23.47 -12.20
CA VAL A 515 -27.97 -23.17 -12.91
C VAL A 515 -28.29 -22.27 -14.09
N GLU A 516 -27.62 -21.11 -14.17
CA GLU A 516 -27.75 -20.21 -15.32
C GLU A 516 -26.61 -20.36 -16.32
N GLY A 517 -25.40 -20.67 -15.85
CA GLY A 517 -24.28 -20.95 -16.74
C GLY A 517 -22.92 -20.97 -16.06
N LEU A 518 -21.94 -21.56 -16.76
CA LEU A 518 -20.53 -21.48 -16.42
C LEU A 518 -20.01 -20.07 -16.72
N LEU A 519 -19.45 -19.40 -15.71
CA LEU A 519 -18.84 -18.08 -15.88
C LEU A 519 -17.40 -18.19 -16.40
N GLY A 520 -16.63 -19.14 -15.86
CA GLY A 520 -15.23 -19.35 -16.21
C GLY A 520 -14.49 -20.06 -15.07
N TYR A 521 -13.16 -19.89 -15.06
CA TYR A 521 -12.30 -20.56 -14.09
C TYR A 521 -11.47 -19.56 -13.29
N VAL A 522 -11.60 -19.63 -11.97
CA VAL A 522 -10.82 -18.85 -11.01
C VAL A 522 -9.58 -19.62 -10.59
N PHE A 523 -8.58 -18.89 -10.11
CA PHE A 523 -7.36 -19.51 -9.59
C PHE A 523 -7.58 -19.99 -8.15
N ASN A 524 -6.93 -21.09 -7.79
CA ASN A 524 -6.97 -21.57 -6.41
C ASN A 524 -6.11 -20.70 -5.49
N LYS A 525 -6.35 -20.84 -4.18
CA LYS A 525 -5.43 -20.34 -3.16
C LYS A 525 -4.04 -20.94 -3.38
N ILE A 526 -3.03 -20.09 -3.37
CA ILE A 526 -1.63 -20.53 -3.37
C ILE A 526 -1.35 -21.16 -2.00
N ASP A 527 -0.73 -22.34 -2.00
CA ASP A 527 -0.19 -22.90 -0.76
C ASP A 527 1.10 -22.14 -0.40
N PHE A 528 1.05 -21.47 0.74
CA PHE A 528 2.16 -20.71 1.35
C PHE A 528 2.84 -21.50 2.47
N SER A 529 2.47 -22.78 2.67
CA SER A 529 3.17 -23.66 3.61
C SER A 529 4.64 -23.81 3.19
N PRO A 530 5.60 -23.79 4.13
CA PRO A 530 6.98 -24.11 3.80
C PRO A 530 7.00 -25.53 3.22
N THR A 531 7.47 -25.67 1.98
CA THR A 531 7.71 -26.97 1.38
C THR A 531 8.63 -27.74 2.32
N ALA A 532 8.13 -28.84 2.88
CA ALA A 532 8.96 -29.72 3.71
C ALA A 532 10.21 -30.08 2.90
N VAL A 533 11.38 -29.75 3.44
CA VAL A 533 12.65 -30.23 2.91
C VAL A 533 12.54 -31.76 2.82
N PRO A 534 12.75 -32.39 1.64
CA PRO A 534 12.77 -33.84 1.56
C PRO A 534 13.85 -34.37 2.49
N THR A 535 13.44 -34.92 3.63
CA THR A 535 14.33 -35.69 4.51
C THR A 535 14.55 -37.04 3.82
N GLY A 536 15.50 -37.06 2.89
CA GLY A 536 15.68 -38.17 1.98
C GLY A 536 17.08 -38.27 1.41
N LEU A 537 18.09 -38.33 2.28
CA LEU A 537 19.36 -39.00 1.98
C LEU A 537 19.95 -39.51 3.31
N ASN A 538 19.47 -40.69 3.71
CA ASN A 538 20.23 -41.55 4.61
C ASN A 538 21.50 -41.95 3.86
N VAL A 539 22.63 -41.38 4.26
CA VAL A 539 23.94 -41.93 3.95
C VAL A 539 24.17 -43.08 4.93
N LEU A 540 24.17 -44.30 4.40
CA LEU A 540 24.86 -45.45 5.01
C LEU A 540 26.34 -45.41 4.61
#